data_AF-A0A1J0TZA2-F1
#
_entry.id   AF-A0A1J0TZA2-F1
#
_cell.length_a   1.000
_cell.length_b   1.000
_cell.length_c   1.000
_cell.angle_alpha   90.00
_cell.angle_beta   90.00
_cell.angle_gamma   90.00
#
_symmetry.space_group_name_H-M   'P 1'
#
loop_
_entity.id
_entity.type
_entity.pdbx_description
1 polymer ?
#
loop_
_entity_poly.entity_id
_entity_poly.type
_entity_poly.pdbx_seq_one_letter_code
_entity_poly.pdbx_strand_id
1 'polypeptide(L)'
;MRKLLTILTISVITTSGTVNMVGCYKKNVVNDYDNSNLQNDMISLTKIASKVSSVITDYDNNGNVKDSNAFPELTAFYDLVNKDQSTVELDQTNPNISSGLENIENGFRSVFDNLNFEIIREYSNYYLDTVPLTFDKNQTKFVLNYIDLDKIGKLTNIPVAGVKAVQLQYKFVLNLSFKNLNQLMPFTVTYIITNKPEEIQKLLQNSIQVVTKILIKFFNNYQKVVIDNDDKFRLLYTNFQINYNTDVKPLDEIFVNNLKKMIREDSEIEQAVRDAIVFDDNGNKRLMRLVSGTITAENSGQIPEKADIGNYQPALWAGEGVNPPGLTAENFVTAYKKSLPIFNVDHNNMMLAKLNVNLNYISLYGLPLAGALKINNQTFESNILISRQGLENKLINFGKIIVAFHQYYNIELKKRVLGSNDASNFKNSSVFHVGDIFTEFKNDISSANAIFKKLLTNFKRSQMAKELPDLGLFNMYNLVKDKPLWIGGQNDYESIRDKIVFNFKNGSFCLAFAFGQDRINSIFYTAYGSNAGDIKVQHGWWAWILIDK
;
A
#
# COMPACT_ATOMS: atom_id res chain seq x y z
N MET A 1 7.89 -47.46 -3.39
CA MET A 1 9.05 -47.37 -2.46
C MET A 1 9.72 -46.02 -2.74
N ARG A 2 9.63 -45.03 -1.86
CA ARG A 2 10.41 -44.79 -0.62
C ARG A 2 11.91 -44.50 -0.85
N LYS A 3 12.26 -43.20 -0.82
CA LYS A 3 13.45 -42.49 -0.26
C LYS A 3 13.63 -41.18 -1.06
N LEU A 4 13.44 -39.94 -0.54
CA LEU A 4 14.18 -39.19 0.50
C LEU A 4 15.70 -39.17 0.25
N LEU A 5 16.45 -38.05 0.40
CA LEU A 5 16.28 -36.82 1.21
C LEU A 5 16.43 -35.52 0.35
N THR A 6 15.98 -34.29 0.67
CA THR A 6 15.80 -33.45 1.90
C THR A 6 16.98 -32.51 2.22
N ILE A 7 16.66 -31.35 2.85
CA ILE A 7 17.49 -30.19 3.26
C ILE A 7 17.69 -29.19 2.10
N LEU A 8 17.34 -27.90 2.14
CA LEU A 8 16.58 -26.99 3.06
C LEU A 8 15.83 -25.94 2.17
N THR A 9 15.11 -24.88 2.58
CA THR A 9 14.92 -24.13 3.84
C THR A 9 13.46 -24.12 4.34
N ILE A 10 13.30 -23.92 5.65
CA ILE A 10 12.00 -23.89 6.34
C ILE A 10 11.32 -22.53 6.11
N SER A 11 10.21 -22.53 5.36
CA SER A 11 9.20 -21.47 5.45
C SER A 11 8.15 -21.89 6.47
N VAL A 12 8.13 -21.23 7.63
CA VAL A 12 7.05 -21.41 8.61
C VAL A 12 5.76 -20.91 7.96
N ILE A 13 4.78 -21.80 7.83
CA ILE A 13 3.44 -21.45 7.36
C ILE A 13 2.72 -20.75 8.52
N THR A 14 2.94 -19.45 8.66
CA THR A 14 2.01 -18.59 9.41
C THR A 14 0.88 -18.19 8.48
N THR A 15 -0.27 -18.84 8.61
CA THR A 15 -1.53 -18.38 8.00
C THR A 15 -1.97 -17.08 8.68
N SER A 16 -1.43 -15.95 8.22
CA SER A 16 -1.86 -14.62 8.60
C SER A 16 -2.43 -13.89 7.39
N GLY A 17 -3.47 -13.09 7.59
CA GLY A 17 -4.10 -12.31 6.53
C GLY A 17 -3.14 -11.28 5.94
N THR A 18 -2.44 -11.67 4.88
CA THR A 18 -1.95 -10.74 3.86
C THR A 18 -3.15 -10.15 3.14
N VAL A 19 -3.08 -8.86 2.78
CA VAL A 19 -3.92 -8.36 1.69
C VAL A 19 -3.40 -9.04 0.44
N ASN A 20 -3.97 -10.20 0.15
CA ASN A 20 -3.64 -10.99 -1.01
C ASN A 20 -4.15 -10.24 -2.24
N MET A 21 -3.30 -9.37 -2.80
CA MET A 21 -3.34 -8.99 -4.22
C MET A 21 -3.03 -10.23 -5.08
N VAL A 22 -3.88 -11.24 -4.98
CA VAL A 22 -3.95 -12.30 -5.98
C VAL A 22 -4.65 -11.65 -7.16
N GLY A 23 -3.86 -11.22 -8.14
CA GLY A 23 -4.33 -10.95 -9.49
C GLY A 23 -4.86 -12.24 -10.09
N CYS A 24 -6.07 -12.63 -9.70
CA CYS A 24 -6.77 -13.82 -10.15
C CYS A 24 -7.20 -13.60 -11.60
N TYR A 25 -6.27 -13.82 -12.53
CA TYR A 25 -6.56 -13.79 -13.95
C TYR A 25 -7.56 -14.91 -14.25
N LYS A 26 -8.79 -14.54 -14.65
CA LYS A 26 -9.70 -15.51 -15.27
C LYS A 26 -9.01 -16.02 -16.52
N LYS A 27 -8.47 -17.24 -16.46
CA LYS A 27 -7.72 -17.86 -17.55
C LYS A 27 -8.68 -18.26 -18.67
N ASN A 28 -9.08 -17.29 -19.49
CA ASN A 28 -9.60 -17.43 -20.85
C ASN A 28 -9.61 -16.06 -21.56
N VAL A 29 -9.28 -16.08 -22.85
CA VAL A 29 -8.95 -14.93 -23.71
C VAL A 29 -7.59 -14.29 -23.38
N VAL A 30 -6.65 -14.43 -24.33
CA VAL A 30 -5.38 -13.71 -24.36
C VAL A 30 -5.68 -12.26 -24.75
N ASN A 31 -5.99 -11.43 -23.75
CA ASN A 31 -6.02 -9.98 -23.92
C ASN A 31 -4.91 -9.34 -23.10
N ASP A 32 -3.95 -8.87 -23.88
CA ASP A 32 -2.70 -8.22 -23.56
C ASP A 32 -2.96 -6.93 -22.74
N TYR A 33 -2.75 -6.97 -21.41
CA TYR A 33 -3.04 -5.84 -20.51
C TYR A 33 -1.89 -4.83 -20.45
N ASP A 34 -2.19 -3.60 -20.84
CA ASP A 34 -1.28 -2.47 -20.85
C ASP A 34 -0.71 -2.12 -19.47
N ASN A 35 0.60 -2.32 -19.27
CA ASN A 35 1.32 -1.95 -18.05
C ASN A 35 1.20 -0.44 -17.67
N SER A 36 0.83 0.44 -18.61
CA SER A 36 0.50 1.88 -18.38
C SER A 36 -0.90 2.08 -17.84
N ASN A 37 -1.92 1.60 -18.55
CA ASN A 37 -3.29 1.69 -18.05
C ASN A 37 -3.39 0.98 -16.71
N LEU A 38 -2.79 -0.22 -16.58
CA LEU A 38 -2.67 -0.95 -15.33
C LEU A 38 -2.12 -0.09 -14.18
N GLN A 39 -1.18 0.82 -14.44
CA GLN A 39 -0.65 1.70 -13.41
C GLN A 39 -1.64 2.79 -12.99
N ASN A 40 -2.18 3.57 -13.94
CA ASN A 40 -3.20 4.59 -13.63
C ASN A 40 -4.46 3.96 -13.01
N ASP A 41 -4.79 2.75 -13.43
CA ASP A 41 -5.89 1.95 -12.93
C ASP A 41 -5.62 1.44 -11.51
N MET A 42 -4.39 0.99 -11.21
CA MET A 42 -3.96 0.66 -9.84
C MET A 42 -3.95 1.89 -8.92
N ILE A 43 -3.58 3.08 -9.41
CA ILE A 43 -3.66 4.34 -8.64
C ILE A 43 -5.13 4.63 -8.29
N SER A 44 -6.01 4.54 -9.28
CA SER A 44 -7.45 4.82 -9.10
C SER A 44 -8.10 3.79 -8.18
N LEU A 45 -7.81 2.51 -8.38
CA LEU A 45 -8.19 1.41 -7.49
C LEU A 45 -7.71 1.65 -6.05
N THR A 46 -6.46 2.05 -5.86
CA THR A 46 -5.90 2.35 -4.53
C THR A 46 -6.62 3.52 -3.87
N LYS A 47 -6.89 4.62 -4.60
CA LYS A 47 -7.67 5.76 -4.08
C LYS A 47 -9.08 5.33 -3.64
N ILE A 48 -9.77 4.53 -4.46
CA ILE A 48 -11.09 4.00 -4.12
C ILE A 48 -10.97 3.08 -2.89
N ALA A 49 -10.00 2.17 -2.84
CA ALA A 49 -9.76 1.28 -1.71
C ALA A 49 -9.51 2.03 -0.39
N SER A 50 -8.72 3.11 -0.41
CA SER A 50 -8.48 3.95 0.76
C SER A 50 -9.77 4.68 1.21
N LYS A 51 -10.56 5.21 0.26
CA LYS A 51 -11.87 5.83 0.55
C LYS A 51 -12.84 4.84 1.20
N VAL A 52 -12.98 3.65 0.61
CA VAL A 52 -13.81 2.54 1.10
C VAL A 52 -13.41 2.13 2.51
N SER A 53 -12.11 1.98 2.74
CA SER A 53 -11.57 1.60 4.04
C SER A 53 -11.83 2.67 5.11
N SER A 54 -11.71 3.96 4.77
CA SER A 54 -12.03 5.04 5.71
C SER A 54 -13.50 5.00 6.10
N VAL A 55 -14.42 5.02 5.12
CA VAL A 55 -15.88 5.10 5.40
C VAL A 55 -16.38 3.94 6.25
N ILE A 56 -15.91 2.71 5.99
CA ILE A 56 -16.30 1.53 6.78
C ILE A 56 -15.68 1.59 8.19
N THR A 57 -14.43 2.05 8.33
CA THR A 57 -13.78 2.22 9.64
C THR A 57 -14.42 3.34 10.46
N ASP A 58 -14.81 4.44 9.83
CA ASP A 58 -15.51 5.56 10.47
C ASP A 58 -16.90 5.12 10.96
N TYR A 59 -17.62 4.30 10.18
CA TYR A 59 -18.88 3.69 10.61
C TYR A 59 -18.69 2.73 11.81
N ASP A 60 -17.69 1.84 11.77
CA ASP A 60 -17.36 0.94 12.89
C ASP A 60 -17.03 1.73 14.17
N ASN A 61 -16.30 2.86 14.04
CA ASN A 61 -15.85 3.68 15.16
C ASN A 61 -16.92 4.53 15.83
N ASN A 62 -18.10 4.69 15.23
CA ASN A 62 -19.23 5.40 15.83
C ASN A 62 -20.00 4.56 16.88
N GLY A 63 -19.43 3.44 17.33
CA GLY A 63 -19.82 2.74 18.56
C GLY A 63 -21.00 1.78 18.43
N ASN A 64 -21.81 1.90 17.37
CA ASN A 64 -22.73 0.87 16.87
C ASN A 64 -23.53 0.11 17.95
N VAL A 65 -24.03 0.85 18.95
CA VAL A 65 -24.88 0.32 20.01
C VAL A 65 -26.28 0.08 19.45
N LYS A 66 -26.82 -1.12 19.67
CA LYS A 66 -28.15 -1.55 19.21
C LYS A 66 -29.04 -1.85 20.40
N ASP A 67 -30.20 -1.20 20.45
CA ASP A 67 -31.20 -1.39 21.51
C ASP A 67 -32.08 -2.61 21.22
N SER A 68 -31.93 -3.67 21.99
CA SER A 68 -32.77 -4.87 21.85
C SER A 68 -34.21 -4.67 22.31
N ASN A 69 -34.55 -3.58 23.01
CA ASN A 69 -35.95 -3.25 23.31
C ASN A 69 -36.66 -2.69 22.07
N ALA A 70 -35.93 -1.96 21.22
CA ALA A 70 -36.43 -1.47 19.93
C ALA A 70 -36.43 -2.57 18.85
N PHE A 71 -35.53 -3.55 18.98
CA PHE A 71 -35.37 -4.69 18.05
C PHE A 71 -35.36 -6.03 18.83
N PRO A 72 -36.54 -6.56 19.22
CA PRO A 72 -36.65 -7.76 20.05
C PRO A 72 -36.00 -9.02 19.46
N GLU A 73 -35.85 -9.10 18.14
CA GLU A 73 -35.14 -10.15 17.42
C GLU A 73 -33.66 -10.29 17.81
N LEU A 74 -33.07 -9.24 18.39
CA LEU A 74 -31.69 -9.26 18.90
C LEU A 74 -31.56 -9.89 20.30
N THR A 75 -32.68 -10.06 21.02
CA THR A 75 -32.68 -10.53 22.42
C THR A 75 -32.16 -11.96 22.56
N ALA A 76 -32.36 -12.79 21.54
CA ALA A 76 -31.92 -14.20 21.53
C ALA A 76 -30.39 -14.36 21.61
N PHE A 77 -29.61 -13.32 21.30
CA PHE A 77 -28.16 -13.41 21.28
C PHE A 77 -27.55 -13.49 22.69
N TYR A 78 -28.22 -12.95 23.72
CA TYR A 78 -27.69 -12.94 25.08
C TYR A 78 -27.42 -14.33 25.66
N ASP A 79 -28.18 -15.34 25.21
CA ASP A 79 -28.13 -16.69 25.78
C ASP A 79 -27.19 -17.63 24.99
N LEU A 80 -26.55 -17.14 23.92
CA LEU A 80 -25.64 -17.90 23.04
C LEU A 80 -24.16 -17.83 23.46
N VAL A 81 -23.79 -16.90 24.33
CA VAL A 81 -22.42 -16.70 24.84
C VAL A 81 -22.43 -16.42 26.32
N ASN A 82 -21.41 -16.88 27.02
CA ASN A 82 -21.23 -16.69 28.46
C ASN A 82 -19.74 -16.79 28.82
N LYS A 83 -19.39 -16.73 30.11
CA LYS A 83 -18.00 -16.83 30.58
C LYS A 83 -17.28 -18.14 30.17
N ASP A 84 -18.02 -19.23 29.98
CA ASP A 84 -17.50 -20.58 29.70
C ASP A 84 -17.49 -20.86 28.18
N GLN A 85 -18.39 -20.22 27.44
CA GLN A 85 -18.41 -20.15 25.97
C GLN A 85 -18.37 -18.67 25.53
N SER A 86 -17.17 -18.07 25.58
CA SER A 86 -17.00 -16.62 25.39
C SER A 86 -17.16 -16.13 23.95
N THR A 87 -17.10 -17.04 22.97
CA THR A 87 -17.17 -16.73 21.54
C THR A 87 -17.90 -17.83 20.79
N VAL A 88 -18.74 -17.47 19.82
CA VAL A 88 -19.40 -18.41 18.90
C VAL A 88 -19.53 -17.81 17.50
N GLU A 89 -19.27 -18.61 16.47
CA GLU A 89 -19.62 -18.24 15.09
C GLU A 89 -21.10 -18.58 14.87
N LEU A 90 -21.89 -17.61 14.40
CA LEU A 90 -23.35 -17.74 14.26
C LEU A 90 -23.74 -18.29 12.89
N ASP A 91 -24.59 -19.31 12.90
CA ASP A 91 -25.23 -19.85 11.71
C ASP A 91 -26.38 -18.94 11.27
N GLN A 92 -26.24 -18.32 10.09
CA GLN A 92 -27.24 -17.44 9.49
C GLN A 92 -28.56 -18.15 9.15
N THR A 93 -28.55 -19.49 9.02
CA THR A 93 -29.74 -20.29 8.73
C THR A 93 -30.58 -20.60 9.98
N ASN A 94 -30.07 -20.33 11.18
CA ASN A 94 -30.78 -20.59 12.43
C ASN A 94 -31.97 -19.62 12.59
N PRO A 95 -33.23 -20.13 12.62
CA PRO A 95 -34.43 -19.30 12.60
C PRO A 95 -34.62 -18.44 13.86
N ASN A 96 -33.94 -18.76 14.97
CA ASN A 96 -34.02 -17.98 16.21
C ASN A 96 -33.18 -16.69 16.16
N ILE A 97 -32.26 -16.56 15.20
CA ILE A 97 -31.32 -15.43 15.10
C ILE A 97 -31.24 -14.79 13.71
N SER A 98 -31.70 -15.46 12.65
CA SER A 98 -31.59 -14.98 11.26
C SER A 98 -32.17 -13.58 11.06
N SER A 99 -33.36 -13.29 11.61
CA SER A 99 -33.99 -11.96 11.54
C SER A 99 -33.15 -10.88 12.24
N GLY A 100 -32.52 -11.20 13.38
CA GLY A 100 -31.61 -10.29 14.07
C GLY A 100 -30.33 -10.02 13.27
N LEU A 101 -29.79 -11.02 12.58
CA LEU A 101 -28.64 -10.86 11.69
C LEU A 101 -28.99 -10.03 10.44
N GLU A 102 -30.15 -10.27 9.84
CA GLU A 102 -30.66 -9.48 8.70
C GLU A 102 -30.86 -7.99 9.07
N ASN A 103 -31.34 -7.69 10.27
CA ASN A 103 -31.42 -6.31 10.77
C ASN A 103 -30.02 -5.65 10.80
N ILE A 104 -29.01 -6.37 11.28
CA ILE A 104 -27.61 -5.88 11.32
C ILE A 104 -27.07 -5.62 9.91
N GLU A 105 -27.27 -6.54 8.95
CA GLU A 105 -26.86 -6.34 7.55
C GLU A 105 -27.55 -5.13 6.92
N ASN A 106 -28.88 -5.03 7.06
CA ASN A 106 -29.66 -3.90 6.55
C ASN A 106 -29.24 -2.56 7.19
N GLY A 107 -28.83 -2.59 8.46
CA GLY A 107 -28.27 -1.42 9.16
C GLY A 107 -26.91 -0.94 8.63
N PHE A 108 -26.11 -1.82 8.01
CA PHE A 108 -24.89 -1.43 7.28
C PHE A 108 -25.16 -1.09 5.82
N ARG A 109 -26.19 -1.68 5.22
CA ARG A 109 -26.47 -1.59 3.79
C ARG A 109 -26.60 -0.15 3.25
N SER A 110 -27.19 0.76 4.03
CA SER A 110 -27.28 2.17 3.66
C SER A 110 -25.91 2.86 3.50
N VAL A 111 -24.92 2.49 4.33
CA VAL A 111 -23.53 2.98 4.24
C VAL A 111 -22.87 2.43 2.98
N PHE A 112 -23.05 1.14 2.72
CA PHE A 112 -22.54 0.47 1.52
C PHE A 112 -23.12 1.08 0.22
N ASP A 113 -24.44 1.23 0.13
CA ASP A 113 -25.13 1.74 -1.06
C ASP A 113 -24.74 3.20 -1.34
N ASN A 114 -24.64 4.04 -0.30
CA ASN A 114 -24.15 5.43 -0.42
C ASN A 114 -22.69 5.50 -0.88
N LEU A 115 -21.81 4.68 -0.31
CA LEU A 115 -20.40 4.59 -0.70
C LEU A 115 -20.24 4.17 -2.17
N ASN A 116 -21.02 3.17 -2.61
CA ASN A 116 -21.05 2.73 -4.01
C ASN A 116 -21.49 3.87 -4.94
N PHE A 117 -22.58 4.58 -4.60
CA PHE A 117 -23.08 5.72 -5.36
C PHE A 117 -22.06 6.87 -5.47
N GLU A 118 -21.34 7.19 -4.39
CA GLU A 118 -20.29 8.21 -4.45
C GLU A 118 -19.15 7.85 -5.38
N ILE A 119 -18.70 6.59 -5.37
CA ILE A 119 -17.63 6.12 -6.25
C ILE A 119 -18.11 6.13 -7.71
N ILE A 120 -19.35 5.69 -7.97
CA ILE A 120 -19.97 5.78 -9.31
C ILE A 120 -19.98 7.23 -9.79
N ARG A 121 -20.37 8.20 -8.94
CA ARG A 121 -20.39 9.62 -9.31
C ARG A 121 -18.99 10.16 -9.63
N GLU A 122 -18.00 9.85 -8.80
CA GLU A 122 -16.61 10.32 -8.90
C GLU A 122 -15.88 9.72 -10.12
N TYR A 123 -16.20 8.48 -10.49
CA TYR A 123 -15.58 7.70 -11.57
C TYR A 123 -16.59 7.32 -12.67
N SER A 124 -17.57 8.18 -12.92
CA SER A 124 -18.77 7.90 -13.75
C SER A 124 -18.48 7.48 -15.18
N ASN A 125 -17.36 7.92 -15.76
CA ASN A 125 -16.90 7.51 -17.08
C ASN A 125 -16.39 6.05 -17.14
N TYR A 126 -16.25 5.37 -15.99
CA TYR A 126 -15.84 3.96 -15.87
C TYR A 126 -16.97 3.05 -15.36
N TYR A 127 -17.97 3.61 -14.67
CA TYR A 127 -19.10 2.89 -14.07
C TYR A 127 -20.43 3.28 -14.74
N LEU A 128 -20.58 2.87 -16.02
CA LEU A 128 -21.82 3.10 -16.78
C LEU A 128 -22.89 2.08 -16.38
N ASP A 129 -22.59 0.79 -16.52
CA ASP A 129 -23.50 -0.34 -16.24
C ASP A 129 -22.94 -1.31 -15.17
N THR A 130 -21.88 -0.91 -14.47
CA THR A 130 -21.15 -1.73 -13.48
C THR A 130 -21.07 -1.03 -12.13
N VAL A 131 -21.11 -1.81 -11.04
CA VAL A 131 -20.94 -1.28 -9.68
C VAL A 131 -19.50 -1.45 -9.19
N PRO A 132 -18.91 -0.47 -8.48
CA PRO A 132 -17.55 -0.55 -7.94
C PRO A 132 -17.39 -1.65 -6.89
N LEU A 133 -18.34 -1.76 -5.96
CA LEU A 133 -18.28 -2.68 -4.83
C LEU A 133 -19.37 -3.74 -4.93
N THR A 134 -19.00 -4.98 -4.60
CA THR A 134 -19.91 -6.11 -4.42
C THR A 134 -19.55 -6.89 -3.15
N PHE A 135 -20.52 -7.49 -2.48
CA PHE A 135 -20.27 -8.40 -1.35
C PHE A 135 -19.92 -9.81 -1.87
N ASP A 136 -18.86 -10.41 -1.34
CA ASP A 136 -18.69 -11.87 -1.42
C ASP A 136 -19.51 -12.53 -0.29
N LYS A 137 -20.76 -12.86 -0.61
CA LYS A 137 -21.71 -13.49 0.32
C LYS A 137 -21.20 -14.80 0.92
N ASN A 138 -20.29 -15.51 0.24
CA ASN A 138 -19.74 -16.77 0.75
C ASN A 138 -18.69 -16.56 1.86
N GLN A 139 -18.22 -15.33 2.05
CA GLN A 139 -17.24 -14.95 3.06
C GLN A 139 -17.85 -14.09 4.19
N THR A 140 -19.17 -13.89 4.18
CA THR A 140 -19.90 -13.24 5.27
C THR A 140 -19.99 -14.16 6.49
N LYS A 141 -19.56 -13.67 7.65
CA LYS A 141 -19.57 -14.39 8.94
C LYS A 141 -20.00 -13.47 10.07
N PHE A 142 -20.73 -14.03 11.03
CA PHE A 142 -21.07 -13.36 12.28
C PHE A 142 -20.38 -14.07 13.44
N VAL A 143 -19.68 -13.32 14.28
CA VAL A 143 -19.04 -13.86 15.49
C VAL A 143 -19.55 -13.10 16.69
N LEU A 144 -20.27 -13.79 17.56
CA LEU A 144 -20.78 -13.24 18.81
C LEU A 144 -19.78 -13.50 19.93
N ASN A 145 -19.58 -12.50 20.79
CA ASN A 145 -18.64 -12.54 21.91
C ASN A 145 -19.32 -12.06 23.20
N TYR A 146 -18.97 -12.73 24.29
CA TYR A 146 -19.41 -12.43 25.64
C TYR A 146 -18.80 -11.11 26.15
N ILE A 147 -19.59 -10.34 26.90
CA ILE A 147 -19.13 -9.14 27.61
C ILE A 147 -19.25 -9.41 29.12
N ASP A 148 -18.14 -9.38 29.86
CA ASP A 148 -18.14 -9.59 31.31
C ASP A 148 -18.53 -8.29 32.04
N LEU A 149 -19.82 -7.99 32.03
CA LEU A 149 -20.39 -6.78 32.63
C LEU A 149 -20.07 -6.66 34.12
N ASP A 150 -19.96 -7.76 34.86
CA ASP A 150 -19.63 -7.74 36.29
C ASP A 150 -18.19 -7.29 36.54
N LYS A 151 -17.23 -7.75 35.73
CA LYS A 151 -15.84 -7.27 35.81
C LYS A 151 -15.69 -5.84 35.33
N ILE A 152 -16.34 -5.47 34.22
CA ILE A 152 -16.27 -4.09 33.69
C ILE A 152 -16.92 -3.12 34.68
N GLY A 153 -18.10 -3.44 35.22
CA GLY A 153 -18.79 -2.60 36.20
C GLY A 153 -17.98 -2.35 37.46
N LYS A 154 -17.23 -3.36 37.94
CA LYS A 154 -16.24 -3.19 39.03
C LYS A 154 -15.07 -2.31 38.61
N LEU A 155 -14.51 -2.54 37.43
CA LEU A 155 -13.36 -1.79 36.90
C LEU A 155 -13.67 -0.30 36.66
N THR A 156 -14.90 0.01 36.24
CA THR A 156 -15.35 1.38 35.95
C THR A 156 -16.15 2.02 37.09
N ASN A 157 -16.44 1.29 38.17
CA ASN A 157 -17.37 1.68 39.23
C ASN A 157 -18.77 2.12 38.71
N ILE A 158 -19.32 1.36 37.76
CA ILE A 158 -20.67 1.59 37.19
C ILE A 158 -21.57 0.39 37.51
N PRO A 159 -22.75 0.57 38.12
CA PRO A 159 -23.69 -0.52 38.38
C PRO A 159 -24.21 -1.16 37.09
N VAL A 160 -24.22 -2.49 37.02
CA VAL A 160 -24.67 -3.26 35.84
C VAL A 160 -25.96 -4.06 36.06
N ALA A 161 -26.68 -3.79 37.15
CA ALA A 161 -27.89 -4.54 37.52
C ALA A 161 -28.97 -4.50 36.42
N GLY A 162 -29.32 -5.68 35.91
CA GLY A 162 -30.30 -5.84 34.82
C GLY A 162 -29.84 -5.28 33.46
N VAL A 163 -28.56 -4.94 33.30
CA VAL A 163 -27.94 -4.73 31.98
C VAL A 163 -27.63 -6.10 31.38
N LYS A 164 -28.05 -6.33 30.14
CA LYS A 164 -27.57 -7.41 29.27
C LYS A 164 -26.81 -6.77 28.11
N ALA A 165 -25.67 -7.36 27.72
CA ALA A 165 -24.95 -6.93 26.53
C ALA A 165 -24.09 -8.05 25.93
N VAL A 166 -23.96 -8.04 24.61
CA VAL A 166 -23.06 -8.91 23.83
C VAL A 166 -22.42 -8.13 22.69
N GLN A 167 -21.20 -8.51 22.31
CA GLN A 167 -20.49 -7.95 21.16
C GLN A 167 -20.76 -8.81 19.93
N LEU A 168 -21.31 -8.24 18.86
CA LEU A 168 -21.45 -8.91 17.57
C LEU A 168 -20.43 -8.34 16.58
N GLN A 169 -19.58 -9.21 16.03
CA GLN A 169 -18.68 -8.89 14.92
C GLN A 169 -19.33 -9.35 13.60
N TYR A 170 -19.65 -8.41 12.73
CA TYR A 170 -20.03 -8.65 11.35
C TYR A 170 -18.78 -8.61 10.46
N LYS A 171 -18.35 -9.77 9.97
CA LYS A 171 -17.17 -9.94 9.12
C LYS A 171 -17.64 -10.20 7.69
N PHE A 172 -17.10 -9.46 6.73
CA PHE A 172 -17.46 -9.59 5.33
C PHE A 172 -16.29 -9.23 4.43
N VAL A 173 -16.35 -9.63 3.17
CA VAL A 173 -15.38 -9.25 2.15
C VAL A 173 -16.10 -8.49 1.05
N LEU A 174 -15.60 -7.28 0.74
CA LEU A 174 -16.01 -6.56 -0.45
C LEU A 174 -15.04 -6.89 -1.59
N ASN A 175 -15.58 -7.20 -2.76
CA ASN A 175 -14.82 -7.18 -4.00
C ASN A 175 -14.94 -5.80 -4.63
N LEU A 176 -13.86 -5.04 -4.61
CA LEU A 176 -13.72 -3.76 -5.32
C LEU A 176 -13.23 -4.02 -6.74
N SER A 177 -14.02 -3.62 -7.72
CA SER A 177 -13.75 -3.74 -9.16
C SER A 177 -13.49 -2.36 -9.78
N PHE A 178 -12.35 -2.17 -10.44
CA PHE A 178 -12.07 -0.99 -11.27
C PHE A 178 -11.56 -1.43 -12.65
N LYS A 179 -12.37 -1.17 -13.70
CA LYS A 179 -12.18 -1.71 -15.05
C LYS A 179 -12.03 -3.25 -15.03
N ASN A 180 -10.79 -3.74 -15.05
CA ASN A 180 -10.44 -5.16 -15.09
C ASN A 180 -9.60 -5.61 -13.88
N LEU A 181 -9.37 -4.70 -12.93
CA LEU A 181 -8.72 -4.96 -11.66
C LEU A 181 -9.77 -5.30 -10.61
N ASN A 182 -9.47 -6.30 -9.78
CA ASN A 182 -10.29 -6.72 -8.66
C ASN A 182 -9.42 -6.77 -7.40
N GLN A 183 -9.94 -6.25 -6.30
CA GLN A 183 -9.30 -6.28 -4.98
C GLN A 183 -10.31 -6.78 -3.95
N LEU A 184 -9.96 -7.87 -3.28
CA LEU A 184 -10.71 -8.36 -2.12
C LEU A 184 -10.31 -7.53 -0.89
N MET A 185 -11.31 -6.97 -0.22
CA MET A 185 -11.18 -6.07 0.92
C MET A 185 -11.95 -6.66 2.11
N PRO A 186 -11.26 -7.36 3.03
CA PRO A 186 -11.90 -7.94 4.21
C PRO A 186 -12.12 -6.86 5.29
N PHE A 187 -13.31 -6.86 5.88
CA PHE A 187 -13.73 -5.90 6.91
C PHE A 187 -14.32 -6.61 8.13
N THR A 188 -14.34 -5.88 9.25
CA THR A 188 -15.02 -6.29 10.48
C THR A 188 -15.69 -5.08 11.08
N VAL A 189 -17.02 -5.03 11.08
CA VAL A 189 -17.79 -4.05 11.85
C VAL A 189 -18.22 -4.69 13.15
N THR A 190 -18.17 -3.93 14.25
CA THR A 190 -18.52 -4.37 15.58
C THR A 190 -19.73 -3.61 16.10
N TYR A 191 -20.69 -4.35 16.66
CA TYR A 191 -21.90 -3.85 17.28
C TYR A 191 -21.93 -4.27 18.76
N ILE A 192 -22.51 -3.43 19.61
CA ILE A 192 -22.84 -3.80 20.99
C ILE A 192 -24.36 -3.88 21.08
N ILE A 193 -24.89 -5.08 21.29
CA ILE A 193 -26.34 -5.30 21.42
C ILE A 193 -26.67 -5.30 22.91
N THR A 194 -27.63 -4.48 23.33
CA THR A 194 -27.98 -4.30 24.75
C THR A 194 -29.44 -3.91 24.98
N ASN A 195 -29.97 -4.24 26.17
CA ASN A 195 -31.27 -3.77 26.66
C ASN A 195 -31.19 -2.43 27.42
N LYS A 196 -30.00 -1.86 27.62
CA LYS A 196 -29.80 -0.56 28.31
C LYS A 196 -28.71 0.26 27.62
N PRO A 197 -28.99 0.87 26.45
CA PRO A 197 -28.00 1.60 25.65
C PRO A 197 -27.26 2.70 26.43
N GLU A 198 -27.97 3.47 27.26
CA GLU A 198 -27.37 4.56 28.06
C GLU A 198 -26.36 4.05 29.10
N GLU A 199 -26.65 2.93 29.78
CA GLU A 199 -25.72 2.35 30.76
C GLU A 199 -24.48 1.79 30.06
N ILE A 200 -24.65 1.17 28.90
CA ILE A 200 -23.53 0.71 28.06
C ILE A 200 -22.69 1.88 27.54
N GLN A 201 -23.29 3.01 27.18
CA GLN A 201 -22.54 4.21 26.81
C GLN A 201 -21.72 4.76 27.99
N LYS A 202 -22.26 4.76 29.22
CA LYS A 202 -21.50 5.12 30.43
C LYS A 202 -20.35 4.14 30.70
N LEU A 203 -20.60 2.83 30.61
CA LEU A 203 -19.57 1.78 30.75
C LEU A 203 -18.45 1.96 29.71
N LEU A 204 -18.81 2.21 28.46
CA LEU A 204 -17.88 2.46 27.35
C LEU A 204 -17.03 3.70 27.60
N GLN A 205 -17.64 4.82 28.00
CA GLN A 205 -16.90 6.07 28.29
C GLN A 205 -15.90 5.88 29.44
N ASN A 206 -16.30 5.22 30.54
CA ASN A 206 -15.40 4.96 31.67
C ASN A 206 -14.32 3.92 31.33
N SER A 207 -14.65 2.90 30.52
CA SER A 207 -13.68 1.93 29.98
C SER A 207 -12.62 2.62 29.12
N ILE A 208 -13.03 3.56 28.26
CA ILE A 208 -12.11 4.40 27.50
C ILE A 208 -11.23 5.21 28.44
N GLN A 209 -11.75 5.79 29.54
CA GLN A 209 -10.92 6.54 30.50
C GLN A 209 -9.86 5.68 31.20
N VAL A 210 -10.19 4.44 31.59
CA VAL A 210 -9.23 3.48 32.19
C VAL A 210 -8.06 3.24 31.24
N VAL A 211 -8.35 2.89 29.98
CA VAL A 211 -7.33 2.60 28.96
C VAL A 211 -6.60 3.86 28.48
N THR A 212 -7.28 5.01 28.44
CA THR A 212 -6.69 6.30 27.99
C THR A 212 -5.46 6.69 28.81
N LYS A 213 -5.42 6.42 30.12
CA LYS A 213 -4.21 6.69 30.94
C LYS A 213 -2.99 5.93 30.43
N ILE A 214 -3.17 4.65 30.12
CA ILE A 214 -2.13 3.75 29.57
C ILE A 214 -1.71 4.22 28.17
N LEU A 215 -2.70 4.52 27.31
CA LEU A 215 -2.44 4.98 25.95
C LEU A 215 -1.72 6.34 25.94
N ILE A 216 -2.05 7.28 26.83
CA ILE A 216 -1.32 8.55 26.98
C ILE A 216 0.12 8.30 27.40
N LYS A 217 0.36 7.49 28.45
CA LYS A 217 1.71 7.13 28.91
C LYS A 217 2.57 6.55 27.77
N PHE A 218 1.97 5.72 26.92
CA PHE A 218 2.61 5.18 25.72
C PHE A 218 2.86 6.24 24.65
N PHE A 219 1.78 6.84 24.12
CA PHE A 219 1.78 7.66 22.91
C PHE A 219 2.42 9.04 23.08
N ASN A 220 2.58 9.54 24.31
CA ASN A 220 3.41 10.73 24.58
C ASN A 220 4.84 10.57 24.04
N ASN A 221 5.38 9.34 24.01
CA ASN A 221 6.70 9.04 23.45
C ASN A 221 6.71 8.91 21.91
N TYR A 222 5.55 8.93 21.26
CA TYR A 222 5.39 8.70 19.83
C TYR A 222 4.57 9.79 19.11
N GLN A 223 4.38 10.97 19.71
CA GLN A 223 3.76 12.12 19.03
C GLN A 223 4.57 12.54 17.78
N LYS A 224 5.89 12.30 17.79
CA LYS A 224 6.81 12.55 16.69
C LYS A 224 7.80 11.38 16.59
N VAL A 225 7.66 10.57 15.55
CA VAL A 225 8.58 9.45 15.22
C VAL A 225 9.46 9.86 14.06
N VAL A 226 10.78 9.66 14.16
CA VAL A 226 11.74 9.90 13.07
C VAL A 226 12.37 8.55 12.72
N ILE A 227 11.93 7.93 11.61
CA ILE A 227 12.11 6.48 11.35
C ILE A 227 13.59 6.05 11.15
N ASP A 228 14.46 6.99 10.80
CA ASP A 228 15.89 6.81 10.62
C ASP A 228 16.72 7.07 11.89
N ASN A 229 16.09 7.61 12.95
CA ASN A 229 16.73 7.92 14.24
C ASN A 229 16.20 7.10 15.43
N ASP A 230 15.16 6.27 15.25
CA ASP A 230 14.64 5.35 16.27
C ASP A 230 14.83 3.89 15.83
N ASP A 231 15.63 3.13 16.58
CA ASP A 231 15.94 1.72 16.31
C ASP A 231 14.71 0.82 16.16
N LYS A 232 13.57 1.16 16.79
CA LYS A 232 12.31 0.41 16.65
C LYS A 232 11.72 0.50 15.24
N PHE A 233 11.97 1.61 14.55
CA PHE A 233 11.46 1.90 13.20
C PHE A 233 12.52 1.74 12.11
N ARG A 234 13.76 1.40 12.48
CA ARG A 234 14.91 1.24 11.58
C ARG A 234 14.63 0.37 10.36
N LEU A 235 13.83 -0.70 10.49
CA LEU A 235 13.46 -1.56 9.36
C LEU A 235 12.63 -0.82 8.29
N LEU A 236 11.77 0.13 8.67
CA LEU A 236 11.03 0.98 7.73
C LEU A 236 11.99 1.84 6.91
N TYR A 237 12.99 2.43 7.56
CA TYR A 237 14.02 3.21 6.88
C TYR A 237 14.94 2.35 6.01
N THR A 238 15.41 1.20 6.51
CA THR A 238 16.23 0.25 5.75
C THR A 238 15.52 -0.19 4.46
N ASN A 239 14.24 -0.55 4.55
CA ASN A 239 13.42 -0.97 3.41
C ASN A 239 12.86 0.21 2.58
N PHE A 240 13.11 1.45 3.00
CA PHE A 240 12.59 2.69 2.42
C PHE A 240 11.06 2.70 2.25
N GLN A 241 10.34 2.20 3.26
CA GLN A 241 8.88 2.28 3.32
C GLN A 241 8.44 3.71 3.66
N ILE A 242 8.02 4.46 2.64
CA ILE A 242 7.64 5.88 2.79
C ILE A 242 6.23 6.22 2.26
N ASN A 243 5.54 5.29 1.58
CA ASN A 243 4.18 5.47 1.06
C ASN A 243 3.15 4.73 1.94
N TYR A 244 2.69 5.38 3.01
CA TYR A 244 1.68 4.81 3.91
C TYR A 244 0.23 4.95 3.42
N ASN A 245 -0.01 5.57 2.25
CA ASN A 245 -1.36 5.73 1.69
C ASN A 245 -1.96 4.40 1.18
N THR A 246 -1.11 3.39 0.92
CA THR A 246 -1.55 2.07 0.47
C THR A 246 -1.67 1.07 1.62
N ASP A 247 -0.66 0.98 2.49
CA ASP A 247 -0.70 0.08 3.65
C ASP A 247 0.00 0.71 4.86
N VAL A 248 -0.71 0.75 5.99
CA VAL A 248 -0.19 1.21 7.29
C VAL A 248 0.28 0.04 8.16
N LYS A 249 0.00 -1.22 7.77
CA LYS A 249 0.29 -2.42 8.57
C LYS A 249 1.73 -2.54 9.07
N PRO A 250 2.79 -2.33 8.27
CA PRO A 250 4.17 -2.45 8.76
C PRO A 250 4.50 -1.49 9.90
N LEU A 251 3.81 -0.34 9.91
CA LEU A 251 3.95 0.69 10.93
C LEU A 251 3.06 0.39 12.14
N ASP A 252 1.80 -0.01 11.90
CA ASP A 252 0.85 -0.46 12.93
C ASP A 252 1.41 -1.61 13.78
N GLU A 253 2.03 -2.61 13.16
CA GLU A 253 2.64 -3.75 13.85
C GLU A 253 3.73 -3.30 14.84
N ILE A 254 4.51 -2.26 14.53
CA ILE A 254 5.52 -1.71 15.44
C ILE A 254 4.83 -1.05 16.65
N PHE A 255 3.75 -0.29 16.43
CA PHE A 255 2.98 0.33 17.51
C PHE A 255 2.31 -0.72 18.41
N VAL A 256 1.60 -1.69 17.82
CA VAL A 256 0.92 -2.77 18.54
C VAL A 256 1.90 -3.60 19.37
N ASN A 257 3.03 -4.02 18.79
CA ASN A 257 4.02 -4.83 19.51
C ASN A 257 4.65 -4.06 20.68
N ASN A 258 4.98 -2.78 20.50
CA ASN A 258 5.53 -1.95 21.57
C ASN A 258 4.48 -1.63 22.66
N LEU A 259 3.21 -1.41 22.30
CA LEU A 259 2.11 -1.19 23.25
C LEU A 259 1.88 -2.44 24.11
N LYS A 260 1.77 -3.62 23.50
CA LYS A 260 1.66 -4.91 24.20
C LYS A 260 2.87 -5.21 25.08
N LYS A 261 4.07 -4.84 24.66
CA LYS A 261 5.28 -4.99 25.48
C LYS A 261 5.18 -4.10 26.73
N MET A 262 4.90 -2.81 26.55
CA MET A 262 4.78 -1.85 27.64
C MET A 262 3.67 -2.23 28.63
N ILE A 263 2.47 -2.66 28.18
CA ILE A 263 1.40 -3.14 29.08
C ILE A 263 1.83 -4.34 29.94
N ARG A 264 2.65 -5.25 29.40
CA ARG A 264 3.14 -6.43 30.12
C ARG A 264 4.28 -6.10 31.10
N GLU A 265 5.07 -5.08 30.82
CA GLU A 265 6.28 -4.77 31.60
C GLU A 265 6.07 -3.65 32.63
N ASP A 266 5.15 -2.72 32.40
CA ASP A 266 4.95 -1.52 33.24
C ASP A 266 4.21 -1.83 34.55
N SER A 267 4.96 -1.97 35.64
CA SER A 267 4.44 -2.35 36.97
C SER A 267 3.43 -1.38 37.59
N GLU A 268 3.26 -0.18 37.05
CA GLU A 268 2.20 0.75 37.48
C GLU A 268 0.80 0.36 36.95
N ILE A 269 0.73 -0.51 35.94
CA ILE A 269 -0.53 -0.99 35.39
C ILE A 269 -1.01 -2.19 36.20
N GLU A 270 -2.08 -2.00 36.97
CA GLU A 270 -2.74 -3.03 37.78
C GLU A 270 -3.06 -4.30 36.99
N GLN A 271 -2.85 -5.48 37.60
CA GLN A 271 -3.08 -6.76 36.95
C GLN A 271 -4.52 -6.92 36.45
N ALA A 272 -5.51 -6.44 37.20
CA ALA A 272 -6.92 -6.49 36.79
C ALA A 272 -7.23 -5.66 35.53
N VAL A 273 -6.42 -4.64 35.20
CA VAL A 273 -6.50 -3.88 33.95
C VAL A 273 -5.78 -4.62 32.83
N ARG A 274 -4.61 -5.22 33.11
CA ARG A 274 -3.87 -6.04 32.14
C ARG A 274 -4.70 -7.22 31.63
N ASP A 275 -5.35 -7.94 32.55
CA ASP A 275 -6.20 -9.10 32.26
C ASP A 275 -7.50 -8.70 31.54
N ALA A 276 -7.88 -7.42 31.60
CA ALA A 276 -9.05 -6.89 30.90
C ALA A 276 -8.77 -6.60 29.43
N ILE A 277 -7.56 -6.13 29.10
CA ILE A 277 -7.22 -5.61 27.76
C ILE A 277 -7.03 -6.76 26.77
N VAL A 278 -7.88 -6.79 25.74
CA VAL A 278 -7.78 -7.72 24.60
C VAL A 278 -7.68 -6.92 23.30
N PHE A 279 -6.74 -7.31 22.44
CA PHE A 279 -6.46 -6.71 21.13
C PHE A 279 -7.10 -7.51 19.99
N ASP A 280 -7.54 -6.84 18.92
CA ASP A 280 -8.12 -7.48 17.73
C ASP A 280 -7.05 -8.07 16.79
N ASP A 281 -6.26 -9.01 17.30
CA ASP A 281 -5.08 -9.59 16.63
C ASP A 281 -5.43 -10.40 15.38
N ASN A 282 -6.65 -10.93 15.32
CA ASN A 282 -7.15 -11.78 14.24
C ASN A 282 -8.26 -11.09 13.41
N GLY A 283 -8.49 -9.79 13.63
CA GLY A 283 -9.46 -9.00 12.88
C GLY A 283 -8.83 -8.19 11.74
N ASN A 284 -9.71 -7.53 10.99
CA ASN A 284 -9.33 -6.65 9.88
C ASN A 284 -9.01 -5.22 10.33
N LYS A 285 -8.99 -4.97 11.65
CA LYS A 285 -8.74 -3.65 12.25
C LYS A 285 -7.24 -3.37 12.40
N ARG A 286 -6.92 -2.10 12.61
CA ARG A 286 -5.57 -1.58 12.92
C ARG A 286 -5.68 -0.66 14.13
N LEU A 287 -4.63 -0.62 14.97
CA LEU A 287 -4.54 0.32 16.09
C LEU A 287 -4.27 1.73 15.58
N MET A 288 -3.41 1.84 14.57
CA MET A 288 -2.99 3.08 13.94
C MET A 288 -3.70 3.25 12.61
N ARG A 289 -4.42 4.35 12.47
CA ARG A 289 -5.14 4.71 11.24
C ARG A 289 -4.47 5.92 10.59
N LEU A 290 -4.29 5.85 9.27
CA LEU A 290 -3.78 6.97 8.49
C LEU A 290 -4.80 8.12 8.50
N VAL A 291 -4.35 9.31 8.88
CA VAL A 291 -5.07 10.58 8.70
C VAL A 291 -4.66 11.22 7.37
N SER A 292 -3.36 11.21 7.06
CA SER A 292 -2.82 11.58 5.76
C SER A 292 -1.43 10.99 5.54
N GLY A 293 -1.08 10.69 4.28
CA GLY A 293 0.28 10.34 3.87
C GLY A 293 0.82 11.31 2.83
N THR A 294 2.06 11.75 2.97
CA THR A 294 2.69 12.75 2.09
C THR A 294 3.04 12.18 0.73
N ILE A 295 3.67 10.99 0.69
CA ILE A 295 4.00 10.31 -0.57
C ILE A 295 2.76 9.56 -1.07
N THR A 296 2.34 9.87 -2.29
CA THR A 296 1.27 9.19 -3.04
C THR A 296 1.87 8.66 -4.35
N ALA A 297 1.15 7.80 -5.06
CA ALA A 297 1.59 7.36 -6.38
C ALA A 297 1.81 8.55 -7.35
N GLU A 298 0.99 9.60 -7.26
CA GLU A 298 1.03 10.78 -8.13
C GLU A 298 2.27 11.66 -7.92
N ASN A 299 2.87 11.65 -6.72
CA ASN A 299 4.06 12.46 -6.39
C ASN A 299 5.32 11.61 -6.14
N SER A 300 5.22 10.28 -6.25
CA SER A 300 6.33 9.32 -6.10
C SER A 300 7.37 9.36 -7.24
N GLY A 301 7.14 10.13 -8.30
CA GLY A 301 8.01 10.18 -9.49
C GLY A 301 7.53 9.34 -10.68
N GLN A 302 6.35 8.72 -10.55
CA GLN A 302 5.64 8.13 -11.68
C GLN A 302 5.26 9.24 -12.66
N ILE A 303 5.67 9.12 -13.93
CA ILE A 303 5.38 10.14 -14.94
C ILE A 303 3.87 10.18 -15.24
N PRO A 304 3.20 11.34 -15.11
CA PRO A 304 1.81 11.49 -15.51
C PRO A 304 1.62 11.19 -17.00
N GLU A 305 0.47 10.61 -17.34
CA GLU A 305 0.07 10.23 -18.71
C GLU A 305 0.26 11.35 -19.77
N LYS A 306 0.25 12.62 -19.36
CA LYS A 306 0.38 13.81 -20.22
C LYS A 306 1.76 14.49 -20.17
N ALA A 307 2.66 14.08 -19.28
CA ALA A 307 3.96 14.73 -19.10
C ALA A 307 4.97 14.24 -20.14
N ASP A 308 5.83 15.13 -20.63
CA ASP A 308 6.82 14.80 -21.66
C ASP A 308 8.11 14.22 -21.06
N ILE A 309 8.37 12.93 -21.29
CA ILE A 309 9.59 12.22 -20.83
C ILE A 309 10.88 12.92 -21.31
N GLY A 310 10.84 13.65 -22.42
CA GLY A 310 11.97 14.44 -22.91
C GLY A 310 12.51 15.45 -21.88
N ASN A 311 11.68 15.89 -20.91
CA ASN A 311 12.07 16.81 -19.85
C ASN A 311 12.73 16.13 -18.63
N TYR A 312 12.85 14.80 -18.63
CA TYR A 312 13.38 14.01 -17.51
C TYR A 312 14.61 13.16 -17.89
N GLN A 313 15.08 13.25 -19.14
CA GLN A 313 16.19 12.45 -19.66
C GLN A 313 17.49 12.64 -18.85
N PRO A 314 18.32 11.59 -18.66
CA PRO A 314 19.61 11.71 -17.97
C PRO A 314 20.51 12.79 -18.55
N ALA A 315 20.50 12.97 -19.88
CA ALA A 315 21.32 13.96 -20.57
C ALA A 315 21.04 15.43 -20.18
N LEU A 316 19.92 15.72 -19.53
CA LEU A 316 19.58 17.07 -19.03
C LEU A 316 20.34 17.43 -17.74
N TRP A 317 20.74 16.45 -16.93
CA TRP A 317 21.48 16.66 -15.69
C TRP A 317 22.91 16.09 -15.72
N ALA A 318 23.16 15.07 -16.53
CA ALA A 318 24.47 14.44 -16.69
C ALA A 318 25.34 15.06 -17.79
N GLY A 319 24.72 15.66 -18.81
CA GLY A 319 25.37 15.99 -20.09
C GLY A 319 25.29 14.86 -21.11
N GLU A 320 25.99 15.01 -22.23
CA GLU A 320 25.91 14.11 -23.39
C GLU A 320 27.23 13.40 -23.67
N GLY A 321 27.15 12.21 -24.29
CA GLY A 321 28.26 11.30 -24.54
C GLY A 321 28.26 10.08 -23.60
N VAL A 322 29.29 9.25 -23.72
CA VAL A 322 29.54 8.12 -22.81
C VAL A 322 30.22 8.66 -21.54
N ASN A 323 29.69 8.30 -20.36
CA ASN A 323 30.22 8.70 -19.05
C ASN A 323 30.55 10.21 -18.92
N PRO A 324 29.61 11.12 -19.24
CA PRO A 324 29.88 12.56 -19.23
C PRO A 324 30.20 13.06 -17.81
N PRO A 325 30.99 14.13 -17.64
CA PRO A 325 31.45 14.59 -16.31
C PRO A 325 30.33 14.94 -15.32
N GLY A 326 29.11 15.23 -15.81
CA GLY A 326 27.95 15.49 -14.96
C GLY A 326 27.23 14.24 -14.46
N LEU A 327 27.61 13.03 -14.89
CA LEU A 327 27.01 11.75 -14.48
C LEU A 327 27.41 11.39 -13.03
N THR A 328 26.90 12.16 -12.07
CA THR A 328 27.15 12.01 -10.63
C THR A 328 25.86 11.85 -9.84
N ALA A 329 25.93 11.28 -8.64
CA ALA A 329 24.77 11.06 -7.79
C ALA A 329 24.20 12.40 -7.29
N GLU A 330 25.06 13.38 -7.07
CA GLU A 330 24.74 14.72 -6.57
C GLU A 330 23.97 15.53 -7.63
N ASN A 331 24.38 15.44 -8.90
CA ASN A 331 23.67 16.06 -10.02
C ASN A 331 22.32 15.39 -10.26
N PHE A 332 22.27 14.04 -10.17
CA PHE A 332 21.01 13.30 -10.20
C PHE A 332 20.06 13.77 -9.11
N VAL A 333 20.48 13.78 -7.83
CA VAL A 333 19.60 14.16 -6.71
C VAL A 333 19.12 15.60 -6.84
N THR A 334 19.99 16.51 -7.27
CA THR A 334 19.63 17.91 -7.53
C THR A 334 18.53 18.03 -8.60
N ALA A 335 18.68 17.32 -9.73
CA ALA A 335 17.68 17.31 -10.79
C ALA A 335 16.39 16.60 -10.37
N TYR A 336 16.51 15.48 -9.65
CA TYR A 336 15.40 14.67 -9.17
C TYR A 336 14.51 15.47 -8.21
N LYS A 337 15.09 16.16 -7.22
CA LYS A 337 14.38 17.06 -6.30
C LYS A 337 13.78 18.29 -6.98
N LYS A 338 14.41 18.82 -8.04
CA LYS A 338 13.80 19.86 -8.88
C LYS A 338 12.57 19.33 -9.63
N SER A 339 12.60 18.07 -10.06
CA SER A 339 11.48 17.40 -10.76
C SER A 339 10.35 16.96 -9.81
N LEU A 340 10.67 16.68 -8.54
CA LEU A 340 9.75 16.27 -7.49
C LEU A 340 9.94 17.13 -6.24
N PRO A 341 9.34 18.35 -6.20
CA PRO A 341 9.55 19.30 -5.13
C PRO A 341 9.15 18.81 -3.73
N ILE A 342 8.40 17.71 -3.64
CA ILE A 342 8.04 17.06 -2.37
C ILE A 342 9.27 16.56 -1.57
N PHE A 343 10.40 16.34 -2.25
CA PHE A 343 11.69 15.99 -1.62
C PHE A 343 12.58 17.21 -1.34
N ASN A 344 12.11 18.44 -1.57
CA ASN A 344 12.76 19.66 -1.06
C ASN A 344 12.31 19.89 0.38
N VAL A 345 13.12 19.38 1.31
CA VAL A 345 12.82 19.45 2.74
C VAL A 345 13.50 20.68 3.35
N ASP A 346 12.75 21.77 3.44
CA ASP A 346 13.24 23.06 3.98
C ASP A 346 13.50 23.01 5.50
N HIS A 347 13.01 21.97 6.18
CA HIS A 347 13.10 21.77 7.63
C HIS A 347 14.01 20.58 7.98
N ASN A 348 14.24 20.33 9.27
CA ASN A 348 15.09 19.21 9.74
C ASN A 348 14.52 17.82 9.39
N ASN A 349 13.21 17.69 9.12
CA ASN A 349 12.53 16.43 8.85
C ASN A 349 11.44 16.62 7.80
N MET A 350 11.18 15.57 7.02
CA MET A 350 10.03 15.45 6.13
C MET A 350 8.94 14.64 6.83
N MET A 351 7.68 15.07 6.74
CA MET A 351 6.54 14.25 7.16
C MET A 351 6.23 13.21 6.09
N LEU A 352 6.13 11.95 6.50
CA LEU A 352 5.74 10.82 5.65
C LEU A 352 4.25 10.47 5.86
N ALA A 353 3.81 10.43 7.11
CA ALA A 353 2.43 10.19 7.47
C ALA A 353 2.03 10.90 8.77
N LYS A 354 0.74 11.16 8.90
CA LYS A 354 0.07 11.51 10.15
C LYS A 354 -0.92 10.39 10.47
N LEU A 355 -0.88 9.87 11.69
CA LEU A 355 -1.74 8.78 12.16
C LEU A 355 -2.57 9.21 13.36
N ASN A 356 -3.75 8.61 13.55
CA ASN A 356 -4.46 8.64 14.82
C ASN A 356 -4.70 7.22 15.36
N VAL A 357 -5.02 7.13 16.65
CA VAL A 357 -5.21 5.85 17.34
C VAL A 357 -6.69 5.48 17.33
N ASN A 358 -6.98 4.33 16.72
CA ASN A 358 -8.28 3.68 16.67
C ASN A 358 -8.51 2.86 17.95
N LEU A 359 -9.46 3.29 18.80
CA LEU A 359 -9.73 2.60 20.06
C LEU A 359 -10.44 1.26 19.83
N ASN A 360 -11.18 1.09 18.72
CA ASN A 360 -11.95 -0.12 18.40
C ASN A 360 -11.08 -1.34 18.01
N TYR A 361 -9.75 -1.19 18.05
CA TYR A 361 -8.78 -2.28 18.05
C TYR A 361 -8.58 -2.92 19.45
N ILE A 362 -9.09 -2.26 20.50
CA ILE A 362 -8.94 -2.65 21.90
C ILE A 362 -10.33 -2.93 22.49
N SER A 363 -10.43 -3.94 23.33
CA SER A 363 -11.61 -4.24 24.15
C SER A 363 -11.22 -4.45 25.62
N LEU A 364 -12.16 -4.21 26.53
CA LEU A 364 -12.04 -4.54 27.96
C LEU A 364 -13.05 -5.64 28.31
N TYR A 365 -12.57 -6.83 28.65
CA TYR A 365 -13.41 -8.01 28.94
C TYR A 365 -14.54 -8.24 27.92
N GLY A 366 -14.23 -8.10 26.63
CA GLY A 366 -15.18 -8.26 25.52
C GLY A 366 -15.99 -7.02 25.15
N LEU A 367 -16.00 -5.95 25.95
CA LEU A 367 -16.58 -4.66 25.55
C LEU A 367 -15.60 -3.95 24.59
N PRO A 368 -15.91 -3.81 23.29
CA PRO A 368 -15.06 -3.06 22.37
C PRO A 368 -15.06 -1.58 22.74
N LEU A 369 -13.89 -0.94 22.73
CA LEU A 369 -13.82 0.52 22.82
C LEU A 369 -14.24 1.16 21.48
N ALA A 370 -14.48 2.47 21.45
CA ALA A 370 -14.97 3.15 20.24
C ALA A 370 -14.31 4.52 20.06
N GLY A 371 -14.33 5.02 18.82
CA GLY A 371 -13.75 6.31 18.45
C GLY A 371 -12.22 6.33 18.39
N ALA A 372 -11.67 7.54 18.44
CA ALA A 372 -10.24 7.79 18.43
C ALA A 372 -9.73 8.26 19.80
N LEU A 373 -8.46 7.97 20.12
CA LEU A 373 -7.81 8.48 21.33
C LEU A 373 -7.87 10.00 21.36
N LYS A 374 -8.32 10.58 22.48
CA LYS A 374 -8.30 12.03 22.72
C LYS A 374 -7.38 12.37 23.89
N ILE A 375 -6.60 13.42 23.72
CA ILE A 375 -5.77 14.04 24.76
C ILE A 375 -6.17 15.51 24.82
N ASN A 376 -6.52 16.01 26.01
CA ASN A 376 -7.00 17.39 26.19
C ASN A 376 -8.14 17.78 25.22
N ASN A 377 -9.11 16.88 25.05
CA ASN A 377 -10.24 16.93 24.09
C ASN A 377 -9.86 16.98 22.58
N GLN A 378 -8.58 17.00 22.22
CA GLN A 378 -8.12 16.90 20.84
C GLN A 378 -7.82 15.44 20.47
N THR A 379 -8.11 15.03 19.23
CA THR A 379 -7.70 13.71 18.73
C THR A 379 -6.18 13.62 18.74
N PHE A 380 -5.62 12.57 19.34
CA PHE A 380 -4.17 12.34 19.31
C PHE A 380 -3.69 12.06 17.89
N GLU A 381 -2.58 12.70 17.51
CA GLU A 381 -1.92 12.50 16.24
C GLU A 381 -0.44 12.14 16.44
N SER A 382 -0.02 11.04 15.82
CA SER A 382 1.39 10.66 15.69
C SER A 382 1.90 11.10 14.32
N ASN A 383 2.94 11.95 14.31
CA ASN A 383 3.59 12.39 13.09
C ASN A 383 4.80 11.49 12.81
N ILE A 384 4.78 10.84 11.66
CA ILE A 384 5.77 9.88 11.20
C ILE A 384 6.64 10.57 10.17
N LEU A 385 7.93 10.66 10.46
CA LEU A 385 8.87 11.51 9.75
C LEU A 385 10.10 10.72 9.32
N ILE A 386 10.82 11.26 8.34
CA ILE A 386 12.22 10.92 8.05
C ILE A 386 13.07 12.18 8.21
N SER A 387 14.28 12.07 8.77
CA SER A 387 15.17 13.23 8.84
C SER A 387 15.60 13.67 7.45
N ARG A 388 15.91 14.96 7.28
CA ARG A 388 16.43 15.48 6.01
C ARG A 388 17.69 14.72 5.57
N GLN A 389 18.57 14.35 6.50
CA GLN A 389 19.81 13.61 6.22
C GLN A 389 19.53 12.14 5.82
N GLY A 390 18.61 11.46 6.50
CA GLY A 390 18.21 10.09 6.14
C GLY A 390 17.60 10.03 4.74
N LEU A 391 16.74 10.99 4.39
CA LEU A 391 16.20 11.14 3.04
C LEU A 391 17.32 11.43 2.01
N GLU A 392 18.22 12.37 2.31
CA GLU A 392 19.36 12.70 1.44
C GLU A 392 20.20 11.45 1.13
N ASN A 393 20.55 10.68 2.17
CA ASN A 393 21.34 9.46 2.04
C ASN A 393 20.66 8.44 1.12
N LYS A 394 19.35 8.23 1.27
CA LYS A 394 18.58 7.31 0.41
C LYS A 394 18.50 7.78 -1.04
N LEU A 395 18.29 9.07 -1.27
CA LEU A 395 18.28 9.66 -2.62
C LEU A 395 19.67 9.60 -3.28
N ILE A 396 20.74 9.84 -2.53
CA ILE A 396 22.13 9.71 -3.01
C ILE A 396 22.47 8.24 -3.31
N ASN A 397 22.02 7.29 -2.49
CA ASN A 397 22.19 5.86 -2.79
C ASN A 397 21.46 5.47 -4.09
N PHE A 398 20.23 5.93 -4.29
CA PHE A 398 19.52 5.74 -5.55
C PHE A 398 20.29 6.34 -6.75
N GLY A 399 20.80 7.57 -6.60
CA GLY A 399 21.65 8.22 -7.61
C GLY A 399 22.92 7.46 -7.93
N LYS A 400 23.64 6.95 -6.92
CA LYS A 400 24.83 6.09 -7.11
C LYS A 400 24.51 4.84 -7.91
N ILE A 401 23.37 4.19 -7.64
CA ILE A 401 22.96 3.00 -8.38
C ILE A 401 22.61 3.34 -9.83
N ILE A 402 21.92 4.46 -10.08
CA ILE A 402 21.63 4.92 -11.44
C ILE A 402 22.93 5.24 -12.20
N VAL A 403 23.88 5.95 -11.59
CA VAL A 403 25.19 6.28 -12.19
C VAL A 403 25.97 5.01 -12.52
N ALA A 404 26.07 4.06 -11.57
CA ALA A 404 26.74 2.79 -11.80
C ALA A 404 26.05 1.95 -12.90
N PHE A 405 24.72 1.97 -12.99
CA PHE A 405 23.99 1.31 -14.08
C PHE A 405 24.36 1.90 -15.45
N HIS A 406 24.50 3.22 -15.55
CA HIS A 406 24.91 3.88 -16.79
C HIS A 406 26.37 3.58 -17.15
N GLN A 407 27.27 3.57 -16.16
CA GLN A 407 28.68 3.23 -16.35
C GLN A 407 28.86 1.76 -16.76
N TYR A 408 28.13 0.83 -16.14
CA TYR A 408 28.22 -0.61 -16.44
C TYR A 408 27.86 -0.94 -17.90
N TYR A 409 26.86 -0.26 -18.46
CA TYR A 409 26.44 -0.39 -19.87
C TYR A 409 27.00 0.70 -20.79
N ASN A 410 28.03 1.44 -20.33
CA ASN A 410 28.67 2.57 -21.03
C ASN A 410 27.68 3.49 -21.77
N ILE A 411 26.54 3.80 -21.16
CA ILE A 411 25.39 4.36 -21.89
C ILE A 411 25.78 5.70 -22.53
N GLU A 412 25.74 5.77 -23.86
CA GLU A 412 25.91 7.02 -24.59
C GLU A 412 24.65 7.88 -24.42
N LEU A 413 24.75 8.93 -23.61
CA LEU A 413 23.67 9.84 -23.34
C LEU A 413 23.51 10.86 -24.47
N LYS A 414 22.27 11.04 -24.96
CA LYS A 414 21.90 12.09 -25.91
C LYS A 414 20.70 12.87 -25.40
N LYS A 415 20.69 14.19 -25.61
CA LYS A 415 19.46 14.98 -25.46
C LYS A 415 18.56 14.74 -26.66
N ARG A 416 17.26 14.63 -26.41
CA ARG A 416 16.27 14.60 -27.49
C ARG A 416 16.33 15.89 -28.29
N VAL A 417 16.56 15.76 -29.59
CA VAL A 417 16.29 16.80 -30.59
C VAL A 417 14.88 16.58 -31.13
N LEU A 418 14.05 17.62 -31.18
CA LEU A 418 12.73 17.56 -31.81
C LEU A 418 12.89 17.63 -33.34
N GLY A 419 12.96 16.47 -34.00
CA GLY A 419 13.09 16.33 -35.45
C GLY A 419 11.91 15.62 -36.11
N SER A 420 11.56 16.04 -37.33
CA SER A 420 10.45 15.47 -38.12
C SER A 420 10.83 14.21 -38.92
N ASN A 421 12.09 13.78 -38.91
CA ASN A 421 12.53 12.55 -39.58
C ASN A 421 13.20 11.56 -38.62
N ASP A 422 12.96 10.27 -38.85
CA ASP A 422 13.45 9.20 -37.97
C ASP A 422 14.99 9.18 -37.91
N ALA A 423 15.68 9.48 -39.01
CA ALA A 423 17.14 9.46 -39.08
C ALA A 423 17.80 10.47 -38.12
N SER A 424 17.22 11.67 -37.95
CA SER A 424 17.67 12.64 -36.96
C SER A 424 17.36 12.16 -35.54
N ASN A 425 16.18 11.59 -35.32
CA ASN A 425 15.76 11.08 -34.01
C ASN A 425 16.65 9.91 -33.54
N PHE A 426 16.99 8.98 -34.44
CA PHE A 426 17.90 7.87 -34.17
C PHE A 426 19.34 8.31 -33.86
N LYS A 427 19.85 9.36 -34.53
CA LYS A 427 21.18 9.94 -34.22
C LYS A 427 21.25 10.61 -32.84
N ASN A 428 20.10 11.04 -32.31
CA ASN A 428 19.98 11.69 -31.00
C ASN A 428 19.29 10.76 -29.97
N SER A 429 19.39 9.45 -30.19
CA SER A 429 18.94 8.40 -29.28
C SER A 429 20.05 8.00 -28.32
N SER A 430 19.71 7.60 -27.08
CA SER A 430 20.72 7.08 -26.17
C SER A 430 21.03 5.61 -26.50
N VAL A 431 22.30 5.21 -26.40
CA VAL A 431 22.78 3.87 -26.80
C VAL A 431 23.31 3.13 -25.59
N PHE A 432 22.89 1.87 -25.40
CA PHE A 432 23.31 1.00 -24.31
C PHE A 432 24.25 -0.06 -24.90
N HIS A 433 25.54 0.03 -24.57
CA HIS A 433 26.57 -0.90 -25.03
C HIS A 433 26.62 -2.08 -24.04
N VAL A 434 25.98 -3.20 -24.39
CA VAL A 434 25.76 -4.28 -23.42
C VAL A 434 26.80 -5.40 -23.47
N GLY A 435 27.72 -5.41 -24.43
CA GLY A 435 28.73 -6.46 -24.56
C GLY A 435 28.14 -7.80 -24.98
N ASP A 436 28.76 -8.89 -24.53
CA ASP A 436 28.42 -10.24 -24.99
C ASP A 436 26.98 -10.68 -24.64
N ILE A 437 26.35 -10.07 -23.63
CA ILE A 437 24.93 -10.33 -23.31
C ILE A 437 23.98 -9.86 -24.42
N PHE A 438 24.45 -9.09 -25.41
CA PHE A 438 23.68 -8.75 -26.61
C PHE A 438 23.13 -10.00 -27.32
N THR A 439 23.93 -11.07 -27.34
CA THR A 439 23.54 -12.35 -27.96
C THR A 439 22.37 -13.02 -27.24
N GLU A 440 22.24 -12.81 -25.93
CA GLU A 440 21.13 -13.31 -25.11
C GLU A 440 19.83 -12.54 -25.38
N PHE A 441 19.90 -11.29 -25.86
CA PHE A 441 18.74 -10.53 -26.31
C PHE A 441 18.34 -10.86 -27.76
N LYS A 442 19.34 -11.07 -28.65
CA LYS A 442 19.11 -11.26 -30.10
C LYS A 442 18.30 -12.52 -30.44
N ASN A 443 18.40 -13.56 -29.62
CA ASN A 443 17.72 -14.85 -29.83
C ASN A 443 16.34 -14.96 -29.17
N ASP A 444 15.96 -14.01 -28.31
CA ASP A 444 14.79 -14.11 -27.43
C ASP A 444 14.08 -12.75 -27.31
N ILE A 445 13.76 -12.13 -28.46
CA ILE A 445 13.06 -10.85 -28.57
C ILE A 445 11.59 -11.03 -28.13
N SER A 446 11.38 -11.15 -26.82
CA SER A 446 10.08 -11.44 -26.24
C SER A 446 9.31 -10.17 -25.85
N SER A 447 9.96 -9.16 -25.24
CA SER A 447 9.37 -7.82 -25.01
C SER A 447 10.34 -6.81 -24.38
N ALA A 448 9.89 -5.56 -24.16
CA ALA A 448 10.61 -4.55 -23.38
C ALA A 448 10.80 -4.94 -21.90
N ASN A 449 9.78 -5.52 -21.25
CA ASN A 449 9.92 -6.04 -19.88
C ASN A 449 10.99 -7.12 -19.77
N ALA A 450 11.07 -8.04 -20.76
CA ALA A 450 12.06 -9.11 -20.76
C ALA A 450 13.49 -8.54 -20.78
N ILE A 451 13.74 -7.56 -21.65
CA ILE A 451 15.03 -6.86 -21.73
C ILE A 451 15.33 -6.12 -20.43
N PHE A 452 14.40 -5.31 -19.88
CA PHE A 452 14.65 -4.56 -18.64
C PHE A 452 14.94 -5.47 -17.45
N LYS A 453 14.21 -6.58 -17.30
CA LYS A 453 14.45 -7.60 -16.27
C LYS A 453 15.85 -8.22 -16.39
N LYS A 454 16.29 -8.49 -17.62
CA LYS A 454 17.59 -9.08 -17.90
C LYS A 454 18.75 -8.08 -17.71
N LEU A 455 18.59 -6.83 -18.15
CA LEU A 455 19.51 -5.72 -17.86
C LEU A 455 19.68 -5.52 -16.34
N LEU A 456 18.59 -5.49 -15.58
CA LEU A 456 18.61 -5.39 -14.12
C LEU A 456 19.34 -6.58 -13.48
N THR A 457 19.05 -7.81 -13.95
CA THR A 457 19.65 -9.04 -13.42
C THR A 457 21.16 -9.10 -13.65
N ASN A 458 21.61 -8.73 -14.86
CA ASN A 458 23.03 -8.74 -15.20
C ASN A 458 23.79 -7.63 -14.46
N PHE A 459 23.22 -6.41 -14.39
CA PHE A 459 23.77 -5.33 -13.59
C PHE A 459 23.93 -5.73 -12.12
N LYS A 460 22.87 -6.24 -11.46
CA LYS A 460 22.91 -6.68 -10.05
C LYS A 460 23.91 -7.80 -9.76
N ARG A 461 24.38 -8.54 -10.77
CA ARG A 461 25.43 -9.58 -10.65
C ARG A 461 26.85 -9.06 -10.87
N SER A 462 27.00 -7.90 -11.53
CA SER A 462 28.29 -7.27 -11.81
C SER A 462 29.07 -6.96 -10.53
N GLN A 463 30.41 -6.89 -10.61
CA GLN A 463 31.21 -6.48 -9.45
C GLN A 463 30.91 -5.02 -9.06
N MET A 464 30.71 -4.14 -10.05
CA MET A 464 30.34 -2.73 -9.86
C MET A 464 29.08 -2.56 -9.00
N ALA A 465 28.09 -3.47 -9.13
CA ALA A 465 26.86 -3.36 -8.37
C ALA A 465 26.96 -3.87 -6.92
N LYS A 466 27.76 -4.92 -6.65
CA LYS A 466 27.78 -5.61 -5.33
C LYS A 466 28.16 -4.72 -4.16
N GLU A 467 28.93 -3.66 -4.42
CA GLU A 467 29.44 -2.72 -3.41
C GLU A 467 28.50 -1.51 -3.21
N LEU A 468 27.40 -1.42 -3.98
CA LEU A 468 26.46 -0.31 -3.89
C LEU A 468 25.51 -0.44 -2.69
N PRO A 469 25.37 0.60 -1.85
CA PRO A 469 24.40 0.60 -0.77
C PRO A 469 22.98 0.54 -1.33
N ASP A 470 22.06 -0.11 -0.61
CA ASP A 470 20.64 -0.21 -0.96
C ASP A 470 20.30 -0.85 -2.33
N LEU A 471 21.23 -1.58 -2.99
CA LEU A 471 20.98 -2.28 -4.26
C LEU A 471 19.73 -3.20 -4.24
N GLY A 472 19.38 -3.74 -3.06
CA GLY A 472 18.17 -4.54 -2.85
C GLY A 472 16.87 -3.79 -3.18
N LEU A 473 16.84 -2.47 -2.98
CA LEU A 473 15.69 -1.60 -3.23
C LEU A 473 15.56 -1.18 -4.69
N PHE A 474 16.64 -1.29 -5.48
CA PHE A 474 16.66 -0.82 -6.86
C PHE A 474 15.95 -1.81 -7.81
N ASN A 475 14.99 -1.32 -8.59
CA ASN A 475 14.26 -2.10 -9.58
C ASN A 475 14.11 -1.32 -10.90
N MET A 476 13.68 -2.02 -11.95
CA MET A 476 13.37 -1.45 -13.26
C MET A 476 12.00 -1.94 -13.71
N TYR A 477 11.18 -1.02 -14.23
CA TYR A 477 9.83 -1.33 -14.70
C TYR A 477 9.59 -0.69 -16.08
N ASN A 478 8.82 -1.37 -16.94
CA ASN A 478 8.16 -0.73 -18.07
C ASN A 478 6.83 -0.13 -17.58
N LEU A 479 6.71 1.20 -17.55
CA LEU A 479 5.48 1.90 -17.12
C LEU A 479 4.45 2.06 -18.25
N VAL A 480 4.63 1.40 -19.40
CA VAL A 480 3.61 1.32 -20.47
C VAL A 480 3.39 -0.12 -20.96
N LYS A 481 2.36 -0.33 -21.78
CA LYS A 481 2.10 -1.62 -22.44
C LYS A 481 3.39 -2.25 -22.95
N ASP A 482 3.56 -3.51 -22.61
CA ASP A 482 4.65 -4.29 -23.15
C ASP A 482 4.33 -4.64 -24.60
N LYS A 483 5.19 -4.22 -25.54
CA LYS A 483 5.00 -4.48 -26.97
C LYS A 483 6.21 -5.24 -27.54
N PRO A 484 6.02 -5.98 -28.64
CA PRO A 484 7.13 -6.59 -29.36
C PRO A 484 8.17 -5.55 -29.77
N LEU A 485 9.45 -5.90 -29.66
CA LEU A 485 10.57 -5.08 -30.12
C LEU A 485 11.10 -5.63 -31.44
N TRP A 486 11.99 -4.88 -32.09
CA TRP A 486 12.65 -5.32 -33.31
C TRP A 486 14.16 -5.11 -33.26
N ILE A 487 14.88 -5.86 -34.10
CA ILE A 487 16.31 -5.67 -34.37
C ILE A 487 16.47 -5.12 -35.78
N GLY A 488 17.21 -4.01 -35.92
CA GLY A 488 17.41 -3.37 -37.22
C GLY A 488 18.12 -4.31 -38.21
N GLY A 489 17.57 -4.42 -39.42
CA GLY A 489 18.10 -5.26 -40.48
C GLY A 489 19.33 -4.67 -41.16
N GLN A 490 20.00 -5.48 -41.99
CA GLN A 490 21.18 -5.03 -42.75
C GLN A 490 20.86 -3.88 -43.73
N ASN A 491 19.63 -3.81 -44.24
CA ASN A 491 19.19 -2.75 -45.15
C ASN A 491 18.69 -1.47 -44.43
N ASP A 492 18.62 -1.48 -43.10
CA ASP A 492 18.23 -0.30 -42.33
C ASP A 492 19.37 0.73 -42.25
N TYR A 493 19.02 1.94 -41.79
CA TYR A 493 19.98 3.02 -41.56
C TYR A 493 21.08 2.60 -40.57
N GLU A 494 22.30 3.06 -40.84
CA GLU A 494 23.53 2.69 -40.13
C GLU A 494 23.43 2.76 -38.61
N SER A 495 22.76 3.77 -38.03
CA SER A 495 22.67 3.91 -36.57
C SER A 495 21.79 2.86 -35.90
N ILE A 496 20.96 2.12 -36.63
CA ILE A 496 20.03 1.10 -36.09
C ILE A 496 20.33 -0.32 -36.56
N ARG A 497 21.17 -0.49 -37.59
CA ARG A 497 21.59 -1.80 -38.10
C ARG A 497 22.16 -2.69 -37.01
N ASP A 498 21.66 -3.92 -36.94
CA ASP A 498 22.05 -4.94 -35.94
C ASP A 498 21.87 -4.52 -34.46
N LYS A 499 21.15 -3.41 -34.18
CA LYS A 499 20.78 -2.96 -32.82
C LYS A 499 19.35 -3.37 -32.48
N ILE A 500 19.05 -3.55 -31.20
CA ILE A 500 17.66 -3.63 -30.73
C ILE A 500 17.12 -2.21 -30.66
N VAL A 501 15.95 -1.99 -31.27
CA VAL A 501 15.38 -0.67 -31.49
C VAL A 501 14.12 -0.48 -30.65
N PHE A 502 14.15 0.53 -29.75
CA PHE A 502 12.98 0.99 -29.03
C PHE A 502 12.42 2.26 -29.71
N ASN A 503 11.36 2.11 -30.51
CA ASN A 503 10.80 3.16 -31.38
C ASN A 503 9.26 3.20 -31.30
N PHE A 504 8.70 4.41 -31.18
CA PHE A 504 7.27 4.71 -31.23
C PHE A 504 6.49 3.97 -32.34
N LYS A 505 7.08 3.76 -33.53
CA LYS A 505 6.37 3.13 -34.67
C LYS A 505 5.91 1.71 -34.39
N ASN A 506 6.69 0.92 -33.63
CA ASN A 506 6.37 -0.50 -33.38
C ASN A 506 6.14 -0.80 -31.88
N GLY A 507 6.42 0.15 -30.97
CA GLY A 507 6.15 -0.05 -29.54
C GLY A 507 6.19 1.23 -28.70
N SER A 508 5.27 1.32 -27.74
CA SER A 508 5.44 2.21 -26.59
C SER A 508 6.34 1.53 -25.57
N PHE A 509 7.26 2.26 -24.94
CA PHE A 509 8.03 1.80 -23.79
C PHE A 509 8.27 2.96 -22.82
N CYS A 510 8.49 2.67 -21.55
CA CYS A 510 8.74 3.68 -20.53
C CYS A 510 9.61 3.06 -19.43
N LEU A 511 10.93 3.19 -19.57
CA LEU A 511 11.89 2.67 -18.60
C LEU A 511 11.96 3.60 -17.39
N ALA A 512 11.40 3.13 -16.27
CA ALA A 512 11.61 3.74 -14.98
C ALA A 512 12.51 2.89 -14.09
N PHE A 513 13.52 3.56 -13.54
CA PHE A 513 14.24 3.09 -12.36
C PHE A 513 13.36 3.33 -11.13
N ALA A 514 13.31 2.38 -10.22
CA ALA A 514 12.53 2.46 -9.01
C ALA A 514 13.38 2.15 -7.78
N PHE A 515 13.03 2.73 -6.64
CA PHE A 515 13.75 2.57 -5.39
C PHE A 515 12.78 2.44 -4.21
N GLY A 516 12.69 1.23 -3.66
CA GLY A 516 11.83 0.85 -2.54
C GLY A 516 11.66 -0.67 -2.46
N GLN A 517 10.95 -1.14 -1.44
CA GLN A 517 10.75 -2.58 -1.21
C GLN A 517 9.94 -3.27 -2.32
N ASP A 518 8.95 -2.58 -2.89
CA ASP A 518 8.06 -3.08 -3.93
C ASP A 518 7.56 -1.92 -4.84
N ARG A 519 6.83 -2.23 -5.92
CA ARG A 519 6.37 -1.23 -6.90
C ARG A 519 5.46 -0.15 -6.30
N ILE A 520 4.69 -0.45 -5.25
CA ILE A 520 3.74 0.51 -4.66
C ILE A 520 4.42 1.38 -3.61
N ASN A 521 5.42 0.82 -2.92
CA ASN A 521 6.24 1.50 -1.92
C ASN A 521 7.53 2.14 -2.50
N SER A 522 7.69 2.18 -3.82
CA SER A 522 8.86 2.77 -4.48
C SER A 522 8.67 4.23 -4.86
N ILE A 523 9.78 4.97 -4.87
CA ILE A 523 9.92 6.19 -5.69
C ILE A 523 10.42 5.81 -7.09
N PHE A 524 10.17 6.66 -8.08
CA PHE A 524 10.44 6.37 -9.49
C PHE A 524 11.21 7.50 -10.17
N TYR A 525 12.26 7.14 -10.92
CA TYR A 525 12.90 8.01 -11.88
C TYR A 525 12.72 7.43 -13.28
N THR A 526 11.90 8.09 -14.10
CA THR A 526 11.63 7.68 -15.48
C THR A 526 12.65 8.34 -16.41
N ALA A 527 13.62 7.57 -16.87
CA ALA A 527 14.78 8.07 -17.60
C ALA A 527 14.59 8.06 -19.13
N TYR A 528 13.82 7.11 -19.65
CA TYR A 528 13.66 6.89 -21.09
C TYR A 528 12.23 6.43 -21.40
N GLY A 529 11.72 6.76 -22.59
CA GLY A 529 10.42 6.27 -23.01
C GLY A 529 9.93 6.87 -24.32
N SER A 530 9.15 6.07 -25.03
CA SER A 530 8.50 6.45 -26.28
C SER A 530 7.05 6.00 -26.30
N ASN A 531 6.19 6.73 -27.02
CA ASN A 531 4.74 6.50 -27.01
C ASN A 531 4.17 6.54 -28.43
N ALA A 532 3.62 5.40 -28.83
CA ALA A 532 3.08 5.09 -30.16
C ALA A 532 1.67 5.66 -30.43
N GLY A 533 1.10 6.43 -29.50
CA GLY A 533 -0.30 6.82 -29.53
C GLY A 533 -1.24 5.86 -28.78
N ASP A 534 -0.70 4.97 -27.94
CA ASP A 534 -1.49 4.18 -26.97
C ASP A 534 -2.13 5.07 -25.89
N ILE A 535 -1.63 6.30 -25.75
CA ILE A 535 -2.15 7.37 -24.90
C ILE A 535 -2.38 8.60 -25.79
N LYS A 536 -3.47 9.34 -25.54
CA LYS A 536 -3.72 10.66 -26.16
C LYS A 536 -2.82 11.76 -25.56
N VAL A 537 -1.50 11.63 -25.70
CA VAL A 537 -0.54 12.68 -25.32
C VAL A 537 -0.54 13.75 -26.41
N GLN A 538 -0.72 15.03 -26.06
CA GLN A 538 -0.58 16.15 -27.01
C GLN A 538 0.86 16.30 -27.54
N HIS A 539 1.83 15.77 -26.80
CA HIS A 539 3.25 15.72 -27.17
C HIS A 539 3.72 14.29 -26.96
N GLY A 540 3.85 13.51 -28.05
CA GLY A 540 4.31 12.12 -27.96
C GLY A 540 5.64 11.99 -27.23
N TRP A 541 5.94 10.82 -26.69
CA TRP A 541 7.23 10.55 -26.08
C TRP A 541 8.20 10.06 -27.15
N TRP A 542 9.34 10.74 -27.29
CA TRP A 542 10.37 10.47 -28.32
C TRP A 542 11.75 10.40 -27.67
N ALA A 543 11.88 9.73 -26.53
CA ALA A 543 13.17 9.33 -25.97
C ALA A 543 13.40 7.87 -26.33
N TRP A 544 14.41 7.62 -27.16
CA TRP A 544 14.66 6.34 -27.82
C TRP A 544 15.85 5.64 -27.15
N ILE A 545 15.79 4.30 -27.08
CA ILE A 545 16.92 3.46 -26.69
C ILE A 545 17.34 2.63 -27.90
N LEU A 546 18.65 2.58 -28.13
CA LEU A 546 19.30 1.57 -28.95
C LEU A 546 20.12 0.67 -28.03
N ILE A 547 20.11 -0.65 -28.27
CA ILE A 547 21.00 -1.59 -27.57
C ILE A 547 21.87 -2.29 -28.62
N ASP A 548 23.18 -2.31 -28.40
CA ASP A 548 24.16 -2.98 -29.26
C ASP A 548 25.22 -3.74 -28.46
N LYS A 549 26.10 -4.44 -29.18
CA LYS A 549 27.21 -5.20 -28.60
C LYS A 549 28.28 -4.25 -28.04
#